data_AF-A0A672UCV1-F1
#
_entry.id   AF-A0A672UCV1-F1
#
_cell.length_a   1.000
_cell.length_b   1.000
_cell.length_c   1.000
_cell.angle_alpha   90.00
_cell.angle_beta   90.00
_cell.angle_gamma   90.00
#
_symmetry.space_group_name_H-M   'P 1'
#
loop_
_entity.id
_entity.type
_entity.pdbx_description
1 polymer ?
#
loop_
_entity_poly.entity_id
_entity_poly.type
_entity_poly.pdbx_seq_one_letter_code
_entity_poly.pdbx_strand_id
1 'polypeptide(L)'
;MAAAQPRPQATRASGGGAASAMEREARAGGFRKETVDRLLRLHFRDGRTRVNGDAQLLMAEMLKVFVREAAARAARQAHAEDLEKVDVEHVEKVLPQLLLDF
;
A
#
# COMPACT_ATOMS: atom_id res chain seq x y z
N MET A 1 -47.58 -34.98 25.15
CA MET A 1 -47.32 -33.52 25.27
C MET A 1 -45.84 -33.40 25.64
N ALA A 2 -44.92 -32.73 24.92
CA ALA A 2 -44.97 -31.72 23.87
C ALA A 2 -43.82 -31.98 22.87
N ALA A 3 -44.12 -31.92 21.58
CA ALA A 3 -43.64 -30.90 20.63
C ALA A 3 -42.26 -31.18 20.01
N ALA A 4 -42.30 -31.73 18.80
CA ALA A 4 -41.23 -31.64 17.82
C ALA A 4 -41.04 -30.18 17.37
N GLN A 5 -39.82 -29.76 17.07
CA GLN A 5 -39.53 -28.68 16.11
C GLN A 5 -38.11 -28.84 15.49
N PRO A 6 -37.91 -28.35 14.25
CA PRO A 6 -36.89 -28.85 13.30
C PRO A 6 -35.61 -28.00 13.20
N ARG A 7 -34.60 -28.53 12.51
CA ARG A 7 -33.36 -27.83 12.10
C ARG A 7 -33.64 -26.65 11.16
N PRO A 8 -32.84 -25.57 11.22
CA PRO A 8 -32.57 -24.73 10.05
C PRO A 8 -31.13 -24.91 9.55
N GLN A 9 -31.01 -25.17 8.24
CA GLN A 9 -29.77 -25.07 7.48
C GLN A 9 -29.49 -23.61 7.08
N ALA A 10 -28.21 -23.36 6.79
CA ALA A 10 -27.69 -22.35 5.88
C ALA A 10 -27.85 -20.87 6.25
N THR A 11 -26.72 -20.28 6.68
CA THR A 11 -26.37 -18.92 6.29
C THR A 11 -25.10 -18.98 5.43
N ARG A 12 -25.30 -19.12 4.12
CA ARG A 12 -24.36 -18.60 3.12
C ARG A 12 -24.37 -17.09 3.26
N ALA A 13 -23.24 -16.47 3.57
CA ALA A 13 -22.82 -15.19 3.01
C ALA A 13 -21.48 -14.76 3.62
N SER A 14 -20.42 -14.84 2.83
CA SER A 14 -19.32 -13.88 2.93
C SER A 14 -18.82 -13.59 1.53
N GLY A 15 -19.74 -13.04 0.71
CA GLY A 15 -19.42 -12.36 -0.54
C GLY A 15 -18.96 -10.92 -0.29
N GLY A 16 -18.17 -10.68 0.78
CA GLY A 16 -17.76 -9.34 1.21
C GLY A 16 -16.33 -8.94 0.83
N GLY A 17 -15.58 -9.82 0.14
CA GLY A 17 -14.15 -9.61 -0.14
C GLY A 17 -13.85 -8.45 -1.11
N ALA A 18 -14.69 -8.25 -2.13
CA ALA A 18 -14.39 -7.27 -3.19
C ALA A 18 -14.76 -5.83 -2.80
N ALA A 19 -15.89 -5.62 -2.13
CA ALA A 19 -16.33 -4.29 -1.69
C ALA A 19 -15.40 -3.71 -0.61
N SER A 20 -14.95 -4.56 0.33
CA SER A 20 -14.02 -4.15 1.40
C SER A 20 -12.60 -3.84 0.89
N ALA A 21 -12.17 -4.46 -0.21
CA ALA A 21 -10.92 -4.13 -0.88
C ALA A 21 -10.99 -2.74 -1.55
N MET A 22 -12.09 -2.45 -2.25
CA MET A 22 -12.30 -1.19 -2.96
C MET A 22 -12.49 0.00 -1.99
N GLU A 23 -13.16 -0.20 -0.86
CA GLU A 23 -13.27 0.81 0.21
C GLU A 23 -11.94 1.05 0.94
N ARG A 24 -11.09 0.01 1.09
CA ARG A 24 -9.73 0.16 1.61
C ARG A 24 -8.84 0.96 0.68
N GLU A 25 -9.02 0.81 -0.62
CA GLU A 25 -8.27 1.54 -1.65
C GLU A 25 -8.71 3.01 -1.74
N ALA A 26 -10.00 3.29 -1.57
CA ALA A 26 -10.54 4.66 -1.46
C ALA A 26 -10.14 5.36 -0.14
N ARG A 27 -9.90 4.60 0.94
CA ARG A 27 -9.28 5.10 2.19
C ARG A 27 -7.75 5.15 2.14
N ALA A 28 -7.12 4.57 1.12
CA ALA A 28 -5.67 4.55 1.01
C ALA A 28 -5.19 5.94 0.60
N GLY A 29 -4.85 6.75 1.61
CA GLY A 29 -4.15 8.02 1.41
C GLY A 29 -2.99 7.85 0.41
N GLY A 30 -2.74 8.90 -0.37
CA GLY A 30 -1.71 8.94 -1.39
C GLY A 30 -1.00 10.29 -1.43
N PHE A 31 -0.05 10.42 -2.34
CA PHE A 31 0.67 11.67 -2.50
C PHE A 31 -0.20 12.71 -3.23
N ARG A 32 -0.32 13.90 -2.64
CA ARG A 32 -0.96 15.03 -3.33
C ARG A 32 -0.17 15.37 -4.58
N LYS A 33 -0.88 15.63 -5.66
CA LYS A 33 -0.32 15.97 -6.97
C LYS A 33 0.68 17.14 -6.84
N GLU A 34 0.33 18.20 -6.11
CA GLU A 34 1.19 19.38 -5.91
C GLU A 34 2.48 19.06 -5.17
N THR A 35 2.45 18.09 -4.24
CA THR A 35 3.66 17.64 -3.53
C THR A 35 4.60 16.90 -4.47
N VAL A 36 4.06 16.02 -5.33
CA VAL A 36 4.86 15.29 -6.32
C VAL A 36 5.51 16.25 -7.32
N ASP A 37 4.78 17.25 -7.83
CA ASP A 37 5.36 18.24 -8.75
C ASP A 37 6.47 19.08 -8.09
N ARG A 38 6.29 19.49 -6.83
CA ARG A 38 7.36 20.19 -6.09
C ARG A 38 8.60 19.32 -5.89
N LEU A 39 8.43 18.04 -5.54
CA LEU A 39 9.55 17.10 -5.38
C LEU A 39 10.31 16.91 -6.71
N LEU A 40 9.58 16.70 -7.82
CA LEU A 40 10.19 16.53 -9.13
C LEU A 40 10.96 17.79 -9.56
N ARG A 41 10.35 18.97 -9.42
CA ARG A 41 10.98 20.25 -9.78
C ARG A 41 12.22 20.58 -8.96
N LEU A 42 12.27 20.14 -7.71
CA LEU A 42 13.44 20.36 -6.85
C LEU A 42 14.71 19.71 -7.42
N HIS A 43 14.57 18.65 -8.22
CA HIS A 43 15.69 17.86 -8.74
C HIS A 43 15.91 17.97 -10.25
N PHE A 44 15.04 18.71 -10.98
CA PHE A 44 15.28 18.99 -12.39
C PHE A 44 16.49 19.90 -12.57
N ARG A 45 17.37 19.53 -13.52
CA ARG A 45 18.58 20.30 -13.84
C ARG A 45 18.34 21.40 -14.86
N ASP A 46 17.23 21.33 -15.59
CA ASP A 46 16.81 22.32 -16.60
C ASP A 46 15.46 22.95 -16.21
N GLY A 47 15.40 24.27 -16.16
CA GLY A 47 14.18 25.03 -15.85
C GLY A 47 13.08 24.93 -16.91
N ARG A 48 13.38 24.37 -18.09
CA ARG A 48 12.41 24.09 -19.15
C ARG A 48 11.71 22.75 -18.99
N THR A 49 12.19 21.87 -18.11
CA THR A 49 11.57 20.55 -17.88
C THR A 49 10.15 20.71 -17.31
N ARG A 50 9.19 20.02 -17.94
CA ARG A 50 7.78 20.00 -17.54
C ARG A 50 7.30 18.55 -17.49
N VAL A 51 6.40 18.28 -16.54
CA VAL A 51 5.73 16.98 -16.40
C VAL A 51 4.26 17.20 -16.72
N ASN A 52 3.69 16.38 -17.60
CA ASN A 52 2.26 16.48 -17.91
C ASN A 52 1.41 15.92 -16.76
N GLY A 53 0.10 16.17 -16.80
CA GLY A 53 -0.81 15.80 -15.71
C GLY A 53 -0.85 14.30 -15.42
N ASP A 54 -0.81 13.47 -16.46
CA ASP A 54 -0.92 12.01 -16.34
C ASP A 54 0.38 11.39 -15.82
N ALA A 55 1.54 11.83 -16.30
CA ALA A 55 2.83 11.39 -15.76
C ALA A 55 2.99 11.79 -14.30
N GLN A 56 2.44 12.93 -13.90
CA GLN A 56 2.45 13.36 -12.50
C GLN A 56 1.57 12.47 -11.61
N LEU A 57 0.40 12.03 -12.11
CA LEU A 57 -0.44 11.06 -11.41
C LEU A 57 0.25 9.69 -11.33
N LEU A 58 0.86 9.24 -12.42
CA LEU A 58 1.63 8.00 -12.45
C LEU A 58 2.79 8.03 -11.46
N MET A 59 3.49 9.17 -11.33
CA MET A 59 4.53 9.34 -10.33
C MET A 59 4.01 9.33 -8.90
N ALA A 60 2.81 9.85 -8.65
CA ALA A 60 2.18 9.76 -7.33
C ALA A 60 1.92 8.29 -6.95
N GLU A 61 1.43 7.48 -7.88
CA GLU A 61 1.23 6.05 -7.66
C GLU A 61 2.56 5.28 -7.55
N MET A 62 3.58 5.60 -8.37
CA MET A 62 4.90 4.98 -8.25
C MET A 62 5.51 5.24 -6.85
N LEU A 63 5.46 6.48 -6.36
CA LEU A 63 5.94 6.82 -5.00
C LEU A 63 5.15 6.07 -3.92
N LYS A 64 3.83 5.92 -4.10
CA LYS A 64 2.98 5.15 -3.19
C LYS A 64 3.36 3.67 -3.17
N VAL A 65 3.62 3.07 -4.33
CA VAL A 65 4.09 1.68 -4.44
C VAL A 65 5.45 1.54 -3.78
N PHE A 66 6.40 2.44 -4.04
CA PHE A 66 7.73 2.41 -3.42
C PHE A 66 7.66 2.39 -1.88
N VAL A 67 6.87 3.28 -1.27
CA VAL A 67 6.72 3.33 0.20
C VAL A 67 6.00 2.10 0.74
N ARG A 68 4.97 1.60 0.04
CA ARG A 68 4.26 0.39 0.46
C ARG A 68 5.14 -0.85 0.37
N GLU A 69 5.98 -0.95 -0.66
CA GLU A 69 6.97 -2.02 -0.80
C GLU A 69 8.01 -1.98 0.33
N ALA A 70 8.55 -0.80 0.63
CA ALA A 70 9.46 -0.61 1.75
C ALA A 70 8.85 -1.08 3.08
N ALA A 71 7.62 -0.62 3.37
CA ALA A 71 6.91 -0.99 4.59
C ALA A 71 6.59 -2.49 4.66
N ALA A 72 6.10 -3.08 3.56
CA ALA A 72 5.75 -4.49 3.51
C ALA A 72 6.98 -5.40 3.65
N ARG A 73 8.11 -5.04 3.02
CA ARG A 73 9.37 -5.78 3.14
C ARG A 73 9.93 -5.70 4.56
N ALA A 74 9.96 -4.51 5.16
CA ALA A 74 10.41 -4.32 6.53
C ALA A 74 9.53 -5.08 7.54
N ALA A 75 8.21 -5.10 7.34
CA ALA A 75 7.28 -5.89 8.14
C ALA A 75 7.53 -7.41 8.01
N ARG A 76 7.77 -7.90 6.78
CA ARG A 76 8.16 -9.31 6.57
C ARG A 76 9.49 -9.65 7.24
N GLN A 77 10.45 -8.72 7.23
CA GLN A 77 11.74 -8.90 7.89
C GLN A 77 11.60 -8.98 9.41
N ALA A 78 10.82 -8.09 10.04
CA ALA A 78 10.53 -8.16 11.47
C ALA A 78 9.82 -9.46 11.85
N HIS A 79 8.83 -9.87 11.06
CA HIS A 79 8.12 -11.13 11.28
C HIS A 79 9.04 -12.37 11.15
N ALA A 80 9.99 -12.36 10.22
CA ALA A 80 11.00 -13.42 10.08
C ALA A 80 11.98 -13.48 11.26
N GLU A 81 12.05 -12.42 12.07
CA GLU A 81 12.83 -12.33 13.31
C GLU A 81 11.95 -12.52 14.57
N ASP A 82 10.71 -12.98 14.40
CA ASP A 82 9.71 -13.17 15.47
C ASP A 82 9.38 -11.89 16.25
N LEU A 83 9.48 -10.73 15.60
CA LEU A 83 9.14 -9.42 16.17
C LEU A 83 7.85 -8.87 15.57
N GLU A 84 6.98 -8.34 16.44
CA GLU A 84 5.70 -7.72 16.02
C GLU A 84 5.85 -6.27 15.56
N LYS A 85 6.93 -5.59 15.97
CA LYS A 85 7.20 -4.19 15.66
C LYS A 85 8.34 -4.06 14.67
N VAL A 86 8.15 -3.22 13.66
CA VAL A 86 9.21 -2.85 12.73
C VAL A 86 10.07 -1.75 13.34
N ASP A 87 11.32 -2.11 13.64
CA ASP A 87 12.41 -1.17 13.94
C ASP A 87 13.30 -0.89 12.71
N VAL A 88 14.22 0.07 12.84
CA VAL A 88 15.02 0.62 11.73
C VAL A 88 15.92 -0.43 11.10
N GLU A 89 16.46 -1.35 11.89
CA GLU A 89 17.35 -2.43 11.46
C GLU A 89 16.69 -3.33 10.40
N HIS A 90 15.36 -3.53 10.49
CA HIS A 90 14.61 -4.29 9.49
C HIS A 90 14.55 -3.57 8.15
N VAL A 91 14.43 -2.23 8.18
CA VAL A 91 14.46 -1.40 6.96
C VAL A 91 15.83 -1.46 6.32
N GLU A 92 16.90 -1.33 7.12
CA GLU A 92 18.29 -1.40 6.63
C GLU A 92 18.59 -2.74 5.95
N LYS A 93 18.08 -3.85 6.50
CA LYS A 93 18.24 -5.19 5.90
C LYS A 93 17.59 -5.33 4.53
N VAL A 94 16.41 -4.73 4.32
CA VAL A 94 15.67 -4.85 3.05
C VAL A 94 16.02 -3.75 2.04
N LEU A 95 16.65 -2.67 2.49
CA LEU A 95 16.94 -1.48 1.68
C LEU A 95 17.80 -1.78 0.43
N PRO A 96 18.87 -2.59 0.47
CA PRO A 96 19.69 -2.86 -0.70
C PRO A 96 18.87 -3.43 -1.86
N GLN A 97 18.04 -4.45 -1.60
CA GLN A 97 17.21 -5.04 -2.66
C GLN A 97 16.06 -4.11 -3.08
N LEU A 98 15.47 -3.37 -2.13
CA LEU A 98 14.45 -2.37 -2.47
C LEU A 98 14.98 -1.34 -3.46
N LEU A 99 16.22 -0.85 -3.29
CA LEU A 99 16.83 0.13 -4.19
C LEU A 99 17.28 -0.46 -5.53
N LEU A 100 17.48 -1.79 -5.62
CA LEU A 100 17.80 -2.46 -6.89
C LEU A 100 16.57 -2.73 -7.75
N ASP A 101 15.38 -2.84 -7.13
CA ASP A 101 14.13 -3.10 -7.82
C ASP A 101 13.52 -1.84 -8.49
N PHE A 102 14.04 -0.64 -8.17
CA PHE A 102 13.57 0.66 -8.65
C PHE A 102 14.68 1.46 -9.32
#